data_AF-A0A2V4DLV7-F1
#
_entry.id   AF-A0A2V4DLV7-F1
#
_cell.length_a   1.000
_cell.length_b   1.000
_cell.length_c   1.000
_cell.angle_alpha   90.00
_cell.angle_beta   90.00
_cell.angle_gamma   90.00
#
_symmetry.space_group_name_H-M   'P 1'
#
loop_
_entity.id
_entity.type
_entity.pdbx_description
1 polymer ?
#
loop_
_entity_poly.entity_id
_entity_poly.type
_entity_poly.pdbx_seq_one_letter_code
_entity_poly.pdbx_strand_id
1 'polypeptide(L)'
;MSDGLSCFIRSLDGDWLQLDGCTVAIEIRRRFQREIARDGEGDDLIDQGSESMEFALSGRMDLSTYLKAQTIFRSGTCWFIDPFEEQEIKVCFARIRYNSDSNDFEFQLIEDVV
;
A
#
# COMPACT_ATOMS: atom_id res chain seq x y z
N MET A 1 9.59 14.32 19.07
CA MET A 1 8.41 13.68 18.46
C MET A 1 8.75 13.60 16.99
N SER A 2 8.84 12.41 16.41
CA SER A 2 8.97 12.32 14.96
C SER A 2 7.65 12.79 14.37
N ASP A 3 7.65 13.91 13.65
CA ASP A 3 6.53 14.25 12.78
C ASP A 3 6.36 13.10 11.80
N GLY A 4 5.17 12.50 11.76
CA GLY A 4 4.88 11.40 10.85
C GLY A 4 5.04 11.83 9.38
N LEU A 5 5.17 10.86 8.49
CA LEU A 5 5.34 11.11 7.07
C LEU A 5 4.08 11.74 6.46
N SER A 6 4.24 12.59 5.45
CA SER A 6 3.13 12.98 4.59
C SER A 6 3.00 11.98 3.45
N CYS A 7 1.82 11.40 3.29
CA CYS A 7 1.50 10.44 2.24
C CYS A 7 0.52 11.08 1.24
N PHE A 8 0.60 10.69 -0.02
CA PHE A 8 -0.25 11.25 -1.07
C PHE A 8 -0.95 10.13 -1.83
N ILE A 9 -2.27 10.22 -1.92
CA ILE A 9 -3.10 9.29 -2.70
C ILE A 9 -4.01 10.05 -3.66
N ARG A 10 -4.30 9.50 -4.83
CA ARG A 10 -5.31 10.05 -5.74
C ARG A 10 -6.03 8.97 -6.54
N SER A 11 -7.21 9.30 -7.03
CA SER A 11 -7.87 8.54 -8.09
C SER A 11 -7.29 8.90 -9.47
N LEU A 12 -7.64 8.15 -10.52
CA LEU A 12 -7.14 8.34 -11.89
C LEU A 12 -7.15 9.81 -12.36
N ASP A 13 -8.30 10.47 -12.23
CA ASP A 13 -8.53 11.86 -12.69
C ASP A 13 -8.67 12.86 -11.52
N GLY A 14 -8.28 12.47 -10.31
CA GLY A 14 -8.43 13.29 -9.11
C GLY A 14 -7.16 14.04 -8.70
N ASP A 15 -7.32 15.09 -7.92
CA ASP A 15 -6.22 15.78 -7.25
C ASP A 15 -5.60 14.89 -6.15
N TRP A 16 -4.33 15.16 -5.82
CA TRP A 16 -3.65 14.53 -4.70
C TRP A 16 -4.29 14.88 -3.36
N LEU A 17 -4.70 13.85 -2.62
CA LEU A 17 -5.06 13.96 -1.22
C LEU A 17 -3.82 13.72 -0.36
N GLN A 18 -3.39 14.75 0.35
CA GLN A 18 -2.33 14.66 1.36
C GLN A 18 -2.89 14.10 2.67
N LEU A 19 -2.17 13.13 3.23
CA LEU A 19 -2.42 12.51 4.52
C LEU A 19 -1.23 12.81 5.43
N ASP A 20 -1.41 13.69 6.40
CA ASP A 20 -0.32 14.12 7.28
C ASP A 20 -0.18 13.25 8.53
N GLY A 21 1.04 13.19 9.07
CA GLY A 21 1.31 12.46 10.31
C GLY A 21 1.13 10.95 10.18
N CYS A 22 1.35 10.40 8.98
CA CYS A 22 1.22 8.98 8.71
C CYS A 22 2.42 8.20 9.26
N THR A 23 2.12 7.03 9.81
CA THR A 23 3.08 5.94 9.97
C THR A 23 2.87 4.99 8.79
N VAL A 24 3.95 4.70 8.07
CA VAL A 24 3.95 3.83 6.90
C VAL A 24 4.79 2.60 7.21
N ALA A 25 4.19 1.43 7.13
CA ALA A 25 4.92 0.17 7.11
C ALA A 25 4.86 -0.40 5.70
N ILE A 26 6.01 -0.81 5.16
CA ILE A 26 6.12 -1.46 3.86
C ILE A 26 6.56 -2.91 4.05
N GLU A 27 5.93 -3.81 3.32
CA GLU A 27 6.32 -5.22 3.23
C GLU A 27 6.54 -5.58 1.77
N ILE A 28 7.76 -6.05 1.44
CA ILE A 28 8.14 -6.47 0.08
C ILE A 28 8.36 -7.98 0.09
N ARG A 29 7.69 -8.69 -0.82
CA ARG A 29 7.78 -10.15 -0.97
C ARG A 29 8.18 -10.53 -2.38
N ARG A 30 9.02 -11.57 -2.49
CA ARG A 30 9.36 -12.22 -3.77
C ARG A 30 8.58 -13.50 -3.96
N ARG A 31 8.20 -13.78 -5.21
CA ARG A 31 7.60 -15.05 -5.59
C ARG A 31 8.69 -16.08 -5.91
N PHE A 32 8.72 -17.17 -5.16
CA PHE A 32 9.59 -18.33 -5.42
C PHE A 32 8.75 -19.53 -5.88
N GLN A 33 9.29 -20.31 -6.81
CA GLN A 33 8.77 -21.63 -7.18
C GLN A 33 9.75 -22.69 -6.67
N ARG A 34 9.23 -23.68 -5.94
CA ARG A 34 10.01 -24.86 -5.55
C ARG A 34 9.72 -25.99 -6.54
N GLU A 35 10.77 -26.54 -7.13
CA GLU A 35 10.68 -27.75 -7.95
C GLU A 35 11.23 -28.93 -7.15
N ILE A 36 10.39 -29.95 -6.97
CA ILE A 36 10.78 -31.18 -6.27
C ILE A 36 11.36 -32.14 -7.32
N ALA A 37 12.69 -32.27 -7.35
CA ALA A 37 13.34 -33.27 -8.17
C ALA A 37 13.03 -34.67 -7.62
N ARG A 38 12.50 -35.56 -8.49
CA ARG A 38 12.01 -36.89 -8.09
C ARG A 38 13.10 -37.96 -8.02
N ASP A 39 14.32 -37.64 -8.47
CA ASP A 39 15.40 -38.61 -8.68
C ASP A 39 16.53 -38.53 -7.62
N GLY A 40 16.27 -37.89 -6.47
CA GLY A 40 17.19 -37.90 -5.32
C GLY A 40 18.30 -36.83 -5.35
N GLU A 41 18.29 -35.97 -6.36
CA GLU A 41 18.99 -34.68 -6.33
C GLU A 41 18.09 -33.65 -5.64
N GLY A 42 18.65 -32.67 -4.93
CA GLY A 42 17.93 -31.83 -3.97
C GLY A 42 16.78 -30.99 -4.55
N ASP A 43 16.02 -30.35 -3.66
CA ASP A 43 15.00 -29.38 -4.06
C ASP A 43 15.64 -28.13 -4.66
N ASP A 44 15.19 -27.74 -5.85
CA ASP A 44 15.58 -26.48 -6.48
C ASP A 44 14.58 -25.38 -6.10
N LEU A 45 15.10 -24.23 -5.68
CA LEU A 45 14.35 -22.99 -5.47
C LEU A 45 14.64 -22.02 -6.60
N ILE A 46 13.62 -21.71 -7.39
CA ILE A 46 13.70 -20.80 -8.53
C ILE A 46 12.98 -19.50 -8.18
N ASP A 47 13.73 -18.40 -8.08
CA ASP A 47 13.18 -17.04 -7.97
C ASP A 47 12.46 -16.69 -9.29
N GLN A 48 11.20 -16.30 -9.21
CA GLN A 48 10.38 -15.96 -10.37
C GLN A 48 10.58 -14.50 -10.81
N GLY A 49 11.39 -13.71 -10.09
CA GLY A 49 11.69 -12.32 -10.45
C GLY A 49 10.48 -11.39 -10.35
N SER A 50 9.43 -11.80 -9.64
CA SER A 50 8.23 -10.99 -9.38
C SER A 50 8.22 -10.59 -7.91
N GLU A 51 8.24 -9.28 -7.68
CA GLU A 51 8.11 -8.64 -6.37
C GLU A 51 6.68 -8.11 -6.19
N SER A 52 6.18 -8.16 -4.96
CA SER A 52 4.92 -7.52 -4.57
C SER A 52 5.16 -6.66 -3.34
N MET A 53 4.72 -5.42 -3.38
CA MET A 53 4.81 -4.50 -2.25
C MET A 53 3.43 -4.26 -1.63
N GLU A 54 3.36 -4.32 -0.30
CA GLU A 54 2.19 -3.93 0.48
C GLU A 54 2.55 -2.79 1.42
N PHE A 55 1.71 -1.74 1.44
CA PHE A 55 1.86 -0.59 2.31
C PHE A 55 0.69 -0.54 3.30
N ALA A 56 1.02 -0.53 4.59
CA ALA A 56 0.08 -0.25 5.66
C ALA A 56 0.28 1.19 6.15
N LEU A 57 -0.70 2.04 5.86
CA LEU A 57 -0.74 3.43 6.34
C LEU A 57 -1.60 3.50 7.58
N SER A 58 -1.11 4.19 8.61
CA SER A 58 -1.89 4.42 9.83
C SER A 58 -1.59 5.81 10.40
N GLY A 59 -2.53 6.34 11.18
CA GLY A 59 -2.40 7.66 11.77
C GLY A 59 -3.74 8.18 12.24
N ARG A 60 -3.88 9.51 12.34
CA ARG A 60 -5.14 10.17 12.66
C ARG A 60 -5.56 11.10 11.54
N MET A 61 -6.85 11.11 11.22
CA MET A 61 -7.41 12.04 10.24
C MET A 61 -8.82 12.47 10.63
N ASP A 62 -9.22 13.67 10.21
CA ASP A 62 -10.59 14.13 10.40
C ASP A 62 -11.58 13.41 9.46
N LEU A 63 -12.86 13.50 9.79
CA LEU A 63 -13.95 12.88 9.02
C LEU A 63 -14.00 13.37 7.55
N SER A 64 -13.69 14.64 7.29
CA SER A 64 -13.75 15.20 5.93
C SER A 64 -12.65 14.63 5.04
N THR A 65 -11.45 14.45 5.59
CA THR A 65 -10.31 13.80 4.93
C THR A 65 -10.60 12.33 4.70
N TYR A 66 -11.18 11.64 5.68
CA TYR A 66 -11.64 10.26 5.53
C TYR A 66 -12.65 10.10 4.39
N LEU A 67 -13.65 10.99 4.27
CA LEU A 67 -14.65 10.91 3.19
C LEU A 67 -14.02 11.08 1.79
N LYS A 68 -12.97 11.90 1.67
CA LYS A 68 -12.19 12.01 0.42
C LYS A 68 -11.42 10.71 0.14
N ALA A 69 -10.74 10.15 1.14
CA ALA A 69 -10.04 8.87 1.01
C ALA A 69 -11.00 7.72 0.64
N GLN A 70 -12.20 7.69 1.23
CA GLN A 70 -13.25 6.74 0.88
C GLN A 70 -13.70 6.89 -0.58
N THR A 71 -13.78 8.12 -1.10
CA THR A 71 -14.12 8.35 -2.51
C THR A 71 -13.04 7.78 -3.44
N ILE A 72 -11.76 7.99 -3.11
CA ILE A 72 -10.63 7.40 -3.85
C ILE A 72 -10.69 5.87 -3.80
N PHE A 73 -10.88 5.28 -2.61
CA PHE A 73 -11.05 3.84 -2.44
C PHE A 73 -12.17 3.27 -3.33
N ARG A 74 -13.31 3.96 -3.42
CA ARG A 74 -14.46 3.52 -4.24
C ARG A 74 -14.27 3.72 -5.74
N SER A 75 -13.27 4.48 -6.19
CA SER A 75 -13.00 4.69 -7.61
C SER A 75 -12.36 3.47 -8.29
N GLY A 76 -11.81 2.53 -7.52
CA GLY A 76 -11.20 1.30 -8.03
C GLY A 76 -9.78 1.45 -8.59
N THR A 77 -9.35 2.66 -8.94
CA THR A 77 -7.96 2.96 -9.32
C THR A 77 -7.37 3.94 -8.33
N CYS A 78 -6.21 3.60 -7.75
CA CYS A 78 -5.50 4.48 -6.84
C CYS A 78 -4.04 4.63 -7.30
N TRP A 79 -3.54 5.85 -7.21
CA TRP A 79 -2.13 6.17 -7.32
C TRP A 79 -1.64 6.60 -5.95
N PHE A 80 -0.39 6.26 -5.64
CA PHE A 80 0.25 6.52 -4.36
C PHE A 80 1.67 7.04 -4.63
N ILE A 81 2.09 8.08 -3.91
CA ILE A 81 3.50 8.49 -3.90
C ILE A 81 4.18 7.70 -2.80
N ASP A 82 5.06 6.77 -3.19
CA ASP A 82 5.88 6.00 -2.26
C ASP A 82 6.77 6.97 -1.44
N PRO A 83 6.63 7.04 -0.11
CA PRO A 83 7.39 7.95 0.73
C PRO A 83 8.85 7.53 0.94
N PHE A 84 9.22 6.31 0.55
CA PHE A 84 10.59 5.78 0.65
C PHE A 84 11.36 5.92 -0.66
N GLU A 85 10.69 5.76 -1.79
CA GLU A 85 11.31 5.87 -3.13
C GLU A 85 10.98 7.18 -3.86
N GLU A 86 10.06 7.98 -3.34
CA GLU A 86 9.58 9.25 -3.93
C GLU A 86 9.02 9.09 -5.34
N GLN A 87 8.43 7.93 -5.64
CA GLN A 87 7.87 7.59 -6.95
C GLN A 87 6.35 7.45 -6.90
N GLU A 88 5.68 7.88 -7.96
CA GLU A 88 4.27 7.61 -8.16
C GLU A 88 4.09 6.17 -8.66
N ILE A 89 3.42 5.36 -7.85
CA ILE A 89 3.10 3.97 -8.17
C ILE A 89 1.60 3.76 -8.23
N LYS A 90 1.19 2.84 -9.09
CA LYS A 90 -0.21 2.41 -9.16
C LYS A 90 -0.43 1.36 -8.08
N VAL A 91 -1.51 1.50 -7.31
CA VAL A 91 -1.83 0.60 -6.21
C VAL A 91 -3.30 0.20 -6.24
N CYS A 92 -3.57 -1.03 -5.83
CA CYS A 92 -4.87 -1.47 -5.36
C CYS A 92 -5.08 -0.95 -3.92
N PHE A 93 -6.08 -0.09 -3.73
CA PHE A 93 -6.49 0.35 -2.40
C PHE A 93 -7.36 -0.75 -1.76
N ALA A 94 -6.73 -1.70 -1.09
CA ALA A 94 -7.33 -2.98 -0.68
C ALA A 94 -8.25 -2.89 0.55
N ARG A 95 -7.93 -2.03 1.53
CA ARG A 95 -8.70 -1.91 2.78
C ARG A 95 -8.69 -0.50 3.32
N ILE A 96 -9.83 -0.08 3.86
CA ILE A 96 -10.00 1.17 4.63
C ILE A 96 -10.65 0.86 5.99
N ARG A 97 -10.08 1.38 7.07
CA ARG A 97 -10.65 1.40 8.42
C ARG A 97 -10.55 2.82 8.98
N TYR A 98 -11.61 3.26 9.66
CA TYR A 98 -11.63 4.54 10.37
C TYR A 98 -12.45 4.39 11.66
N ASN A 99 -11.95 4.95 12.76
CA ASN A 99 -12.65 5.05 14.03
C ASN A 99 -13.07 6.50 14.28
N SER A 100 -14.37 6.78 14.29
CA SER A 100 -14.88 8.14 14.48
C SER A 100 -14.71 8.69 15.89
N ASP A 101 -14.46 7.83 16.89
CA ASP A 101 -14.23 8.26 18.28
C ASP A 101 -12.79 8.75 18.47
N SER A 102 -11.80 7.98 17.98
CA SER A 102 -10.38 8.31 18.13
C SER A 102 -9.76 9.07 16.95
N ASN A 103 -10.47 9.15 15.83
CA ASN A 103 -9.96 9.61 14.52
C ASN A 103 -8.84 8.75 13.93
N ASP A 104 -8.58 7.57 14.49
CA ASP A 104 -7.56 6.66 13.96
C ASP A 104 -8.00 6.05 12.63
N PHE A 105 -7.07 5.92 11.69
CA PHE A 105 -7.28 5.23 10.43
C PHE A 105 -6.22 4.15 10.18
N GLU A 106 -6.60 3.14 9.39
CA GLU A 106 -5.69 2.16 8.80
C GLU A 106 -6.07 1.94 7.34
N PHE A 107 -5.12 2.15 6.43
CA PHE A 107 -5.27 1.83 5.00
C PHE A 107 -4.30 0.72 4.62
N GLN A 108 -4.72 -0.16 3.72
CA GLN A 108 -3.85 -1.15 3.07
C GLN A 108 -3.83 -0.86 1.57
N LEU A 109 -2.64 -0.62 1.05
CA LEU A 109 -2.37 -0.45 -0.38
C LEU A 109 -1.50 -1.62 -0.83
N ILE A 110 -1.79 -2.18 -1.99
CA ILE A 110 -1.01 -3.26 -2.61
C ILE A 110 -0.57 -2.74 -3.96
N GLU A 111 0.72 -2.80 -4.27
CA GLU A 111 1.23 -2.40 -5.57
C GLU A 111 0.54 -3.18 -6.70
N ASP A 112 0.08 -2.45 -7.72
CA ASP A 112 -0.54 -3.01 -8.91
C ASP A 112 0.52 -3.17 -10.01
N VAL A 113 1.34 -4.22 -9.86
CA VAL A 113 2.37 -4.61 -10.84
C VAL A 113 1.71 -5.42 -11.96
N VAL A 114 1.84 -4.95 -13.21
CA VAL A 114 1.36 -5.62 -14.44
C VAL A 114 2.46 -6.45 -15.07
#